data_AF-A0A060BWR0-F1
#
_entry.id   AF-A0A060BWR0-F1
#
_cell.length_a   1.000
_cell.length_b   1.000
_cell.length_c   1.000
_cell.angle_alpha   90.00
_cell.angle_beta   90.00
_cell.angle_gamma   90.00
#
_symmetry.space_group_name_H-M   'P 1'
#
loop_
_entity.id
_entity.type
_entity.pdbx_description
1 polymer ?
#
loop_
_entity_poly.entity_id
_entity_poly.type
_entity_poly.pdbx_seq_one_letter_code
_entity_poly.pdbx_strand_id
1 'polypeptide(L)'
;MVTLSAMANFSGESCAQEVIYDEALVPEYTLPDPFLSTSGERIETVDQWEHQRRGEILELFSKQVYGVAPPAPEKVRAERISFHANALE
;
A
#
# COMPACT_ATOMS: atom_id res chain seq x y z
N MET A 1 47.12 5.57 -34.32
CA MET A 1 46.74 5.98 -32.95
C MET A 1 45.23 6.14 -32.94
N VAL A 2 44.51 5.12 -32.46
CA VAL A 2 43.05 5.17 -32.36
C VAL A 2 42.70 6.00 -31.12
N THR A 3 42.03 7.12 -31.32
CA THR A 3 41.62 8.01 -30.22
C THR A 3 40.50 7.37 -29.42
N LEU A 4 40.74 7.23 -28.11
CA LEU A 4 39.79 6.77 -27.11
C LEU A 4 38.60 7.75 -27.07
N SER A 5 37.41 7.27 -27.44
CA SER A 5 36.18 8.04 -27.26
C SER A 5 35.81 8.04 -25.78
N ALA A 6 35.57 9.24 -25.24
CA ALA A 6 35.29 9.48 -23.84
C ALA A 6 34.03 8.72 -23.38
N MET A 7 34.14 8.07 -22.22
CA MET A 7 33.02 7.49 -21.49
C MET A 7 32.04 8.62 -21.14
N ALA A 8 30.84 8.58 -21.70
CA ALA A 8 29.76 9.43 -21.25
C ALA A 8 29.43 9.05 -19.80
N ASN A 9 29.76 9.94 -18.87
CA ASN A 9 29.34 9.85 -17.48
C ASN A 9 27.81 9.87 -17.46
N PHE A 10 27.20 8.70 -17.21
CA PHE A 10 25.80 8.62 -16.80
C PHE A 10 25.73 9.21 -15.39
N SER A 11 25.62 10.54 -15.33
CA SER A 11 25.28 11.23 -14.09
C SER A 11 23.89 10.74 -13.73
N GLY A 12 23.80 9.97 -12.64
CA GLY A 12 22.53 9.59 -12.05
C GLY A 12 21.82 10.84 -11.55
N GLU A 13 21.07 11.48 -12.44
CA GLU A 13 20.02 12.40 -12.04
C GLU A 13 18.92 11.51 -11.45
N SER A 14 18.82 11.46 -10.12
CA SER A 14 17.57 11.03 -9.51
C SER A 14 16.54 12.06 -9.96
N CYS A 15 15.64 11.66 -10.85
CA CYS A 15 14.47 12.45 -11.16
C CYS A 15 13.71 12.59 -9.84
N ALA A 16 13.89 13.72 -9.16
CA ALA A 16 13.08 14.08 -8.02
C ALA A 16 11.65 14.02 -8.52
N GLN A 17 10.90 13.03 -8.05
CA GLN A 17 9.52 12.83 -8.44
C GLN A 17 8.79 14.16 -8.21
N GLU A 18 8.27 14.77 -9.28
CA GLU A 18 7.64 16.08 -9.21
C GLU A 18 6.43 15.98 -8.28
N VAL A 19 6.56 16.56 -7.08
CA VAL A 19 5.52 16.52 -6.05
C VAL A 19 4.57 17.67 -6.31
N ILE A 20 3.29 17.35 -6.43
CA ILE A 20 2.23 18.35 -6.58
C ILE A 20 1.89 18.92 -5.19
N TYR A 21 2.14 20.21 -5.00
CA TYR A 21 1.76 20.96 -3.78
C TYR A 21 0.59 21.92 -3.99
N ASP A 22 0.36 22.34 -5.23
CA ASP A 22 -0.76 23.22 -5.61
C ASP A 22 -1.98 22.36 -5.97
N GLU A 23 -3.10 22.57 -5.26
CA GLU A 23 -4.35 21.86 -5.50
C GLU A 23 -4.85 22.06 -6.94
N ALA A 24 -4.57 23.21 -7.56
CA ALA A 24 -4.97 23.48 -8.95
C ALA A 24 -4.27 22.57 -9.98
N LEU A 25 -3.20 21.87 -9.58
CA LEU A 25 -2.46 20.94 -10.42
C LEU A 25 -2.86 19.48 -10.18
N VAL A 26 -3.72 19.18 -9.21
CA VAL A 26 -4.21 17.82 -8.96
C VAL A 26 -5.11 17.40 -10.14
N PRO A 27 -4.81 16.29 -10.84
CA PRO A 27 -5.64 15.82 -11.94
C PRO A 27 -6.98 15.30 -11.44
N GLU A 28 -8.01 15.40 -12.28
CA GLU A 28 -9.31 14.78 -12.01
C GLU A 28 -9.20 13.25 -11.97
N TYR A 29 -9.85 12.62 -11.00
CA TYR A 29 -9.94 11.16 -10.89
C TYR A 29 -11.30 10.72 -10.36
N THR A 30 -11.67 9.48 -10.66
CA THR A 30 -12.89 8.85 -10.14
C THR A 30 -12.52 7.70 -9.22
N LEU A 31 -13.04 7.73 -8.00
CA LEU A 31 -12.85 6.65 -7.05
C LEU A 31 -13.85 5.50 -7.35
N PRO A 32 -13.41 4.24 -7.27
CA PRO A 32 -14.32 3.10 -7.37
C PRO A 32 -15.32 3.14 -6.20
N ASP A 33 -16.58 2.81 -6.49
CA ASP A 33 -17.62 2.74 -5.45
C ASP A 33 -17.33 1.57 -4.50
N PRO A 34 -17.16 1.81 -3.19
CA PRO A 34 -16.93 0.74 -2.23
C PRO A 34 -18.16 -0.17 -2.07
N PHE A 35 -19.37 0.32 -2.36
CA PHE A 35 -20.63 -0.41 -2.22
C PHE A 35 -21.09 -1.08 -3.52
N LEU A 36 -20.22 -1.18 -4.52
CA LEU A 36 -20.42 -2.09 -5.64
C LEU A 36 -19.48 -3.29 -5.47
N SER A 37 -20.04 -4.50 -5.51
CA SER A 37 -19.27 -5.73 -5.53
C SER A 37 -18.41 -5.83 -6.78
N THR A 38 -17.51 -6.81 -6.81
CA THR A 38 -16.72 -7.10 -8.02
C THR A 38 -17.57 -7.53 -9.23
N SER A 39 -18.79 -8.02 -9.00
CA SER A 39 -19.77 -8.33 -10.05
C SER A 39 -20.65 -7.15 -10.45
N GLY A 40 -20.52 -5.99 -9.79
CA GLY A 40 -21.33 -4.79 -10.02
C GLY A 40 -22.67 -4.78 -9.27
N GLU A 41 -22.90 -5.72 -8.35
CA GLU A 41 -24.06 -5.73 -7.46
C GLU A 41 -23.92 -4.65 -6.39
N ARG A 42 -25.02 -3.96 -6.07
CA ARG A 42 -25.02 -2.96 -4.99
C ARG A 42 -25.12 -3.64 -3.62
N ILE A 43 -24.21 -3.27 -2.74
CA ILE A 43 -24.14 -3.68 -1.33
C ILE A 43 -24.99 -2.71 -0.52
N GLU A 44 -26.09 -3.20 0.04
CA GLU A 44 -27.09 -2.38 0.73
C GLU A 44 -27.18 -2.69 2.23
N THR A 45 -26.63 -3.82 2.66
CA THR A 45 -26.74 -4.28 4.05
C THR A 45 -25.37 -4.52 4.69
N VAL A 46 -25.33 -4.43 6.02
CA VAL A 46 -24.14 -4.76 6.81
C VAL A 46 -23.72 -6.21 6.59
N ASP A 47 -24.69 -7.12 6.47
CA ASP A 47 -24.42 -8.54 6.24
C ASP A 47 -23.71 -8.78 4.89
N GLN A 48 -24.18 -8.15 3.81
CA GLN A 48 -23.52 -8.18 2.51
C GLN A 48 -22.12 -7.55 2.57
N TRP A 49 -21.95 -6.46 3.32
CA TRP A 49 -20.63 -5.85 3.49
C TRP A 49 -19.64 -6.79 4.20
N GLU A 50 -20.02 -7.35 5.34
CA GLU A 50 -19.14 -8.17 6.18
C GLU A 50 -18.79 -9.51 5.52
N HIS A 51 -19.77 -10.16 4.87
CA HIS A 51 -19.63 -11.52 4.35
C HIS A 51 -19.25 -11.59 2.85
N GLN A 52 -19.46 -10.52 2.08
CA GLN A 52 -19.10 -10.47 0.65
C GLN A 52 -18.07 -9.37 0.39
N ARG A 53 -18.47 -8.10 0.46
CA ARG A 53 -17.66 -7.00 -0.09
C ARG A 53 -16.33 -6.80 0.61
N ARG A 54 -16.28 -6.94 1.94
CA ARG A 54 -15.05 -6.82 2.73
C ARG A 54 -14.02 -7.87 2.31
N GLY A 55 -14.47 -9.09 2.02
CA GLY A 55 -13.60 -10.18 1.54
C GLY A 55 -12.98 -9.85 0.19
N GLU A 56 -13.79 -9.38 -0.76
CA GLU A 56 -13.34 -8.98 -2.09
C GLU A 56 -12.27 -7.88 -2.03
N ILE A 57 -12.49 -6.84 -1.22
CA ILE A 57 -11.53 -5.73 -1.07
C ILE A 57 -10.20 -6.25 -0.52
N LEU A 58 -10.22 -7.08 0.54
CA LEU A 58 -8.99 -7.66 1.09
C LEU A 58 -8.25 -8.53 0.07
N GLU A 59 -8.98 -9.29 -0.74
CA GLU A 59 -8.39 -10.09 -1.81
C GLU A 59 -7.73 -9.22 -2.89
N LEU A 60 -8.39 -8.14 -3.32
CA LEU A 60 -7.82 -7.19 -4.27
C LEU A 60 -6.53 -6.54 -3.75
N PHE A 61 -6.54 -6.03 -2.52
CA PHE A 61 -5.37 -5.38 -1.92
C PHE A 61 -4.23 -6.37 -1.67
N SER A 62 -4.53 -7.60 -1.23
CA SER A 62 -3.49 -8.62 -1.06
C SER A 62 -2.87 -9.06 -2.39
N LYS A 63 -3.64 -9.14 -3.48
CA LYS A 63 -3.10 -9.52 -4.79
C LYS A 63 -2.33 -8.41 -5.50
N GLN A 64 -2.74 -7.16 -5.34
CA GLN A 64 -2.28 -6.06 -6.19
C GLN A 64 -1.38 -5.03 -5.49
N VAL A 65 -1.52 -4.87 -4.17
CA VAL A 65 -0.84 -3.79 -3.44
C VAL A 65 0.17 -4.31 -2.43
N TYR A 66 -0.28 -5.16 -1.49
CA TYR A 66 0.53 -5.52 -0.34
C TYR A 66 1.13 -6.94 -0.38
N GLY A 67 0.60 -7.82 -1.23
CA GLY A 67 0.94 -9.24 -1.21
C GLY A 67 0.06 -10.04 -0.24
N VAL A 68 0.12 -11.37 -0.37
CA VAL A 68 -0.59 -12.30 0.50
C VAL A 68 0.17 -12.43 1.81
N ALA A 69 -0.52 -12.17 2.94
CA ALA A 69 0.07 -12.39 4.25
C ALA A 69 0.39 -13.88 4.44
N PRO A 70 1.59 -14.23 4.95
CA PRO A 70 1.88 -15.62 5.29
C PRO A 70 0.93 -16.12 6.38
N PRO A 71 0.71 -17.45 6.47
CA PRO A 71 -0.12 -18.00 7.53
C PRO A 71 0.42 -17.63 8.91
N ALA A 72 -0.49 -17.46 9.87
CA ALA A 72 -0.11 -17.18 11.25
C ALA A 72 0.83 -18.29 11.76
N PRO A 73 1.93 -17.93 12.44
CA PRO A 73 2.86 -18.91 12.97
C PRO A 73 2.17 -19.77 14.04
N GLU A 74 2.50 -21.07 14.09
CA GLU A 74 1.91 -22.00 15.06
C GLU A 74 2.20 -21.58 16.51
N LYS A 75 3.36 -20.95 16.74
CA LYS A 75 3.79 -20.47 18.05
C LYS A 75 4.39 -19.08 17.93
N VAL A 76 3.91 -18.17 18.75
CA VAL A 76 4.51 -16.84 18.95
C VAL A 76 5.25 -16.87 20.29
N ARG A 77 6.56 -16.64 20.26
CA ARG A 77 7.37 -16.44 21.48
C ARG A 77 7.58 -14.94 21.68
N ALA A 78 7.19 -14.44 22.83
CA ALA A 78 7.49 -13.09 23.27
C ALA A 78 8.10 -13.15 24.67
N GLU A 79 9.02 -12.25 24.96
CA GLU A 79 9.60 -12.08 26.30
C GLU A 79 9.57 -10.61 26.68
N ARG A 80 9.20 -10.34 27.94
CA ARG A 80 9.13 -8.98 28.46
C ARG A 80 10.53 -8.52 28.82
N ILE A 81 11.07 -7.57 28.06
CA ILE A 81 12.43 -7.08 28.22
C ILE A 81 12.55 -6.11 29.40
N SER A 82 11.57 -5.23 29.60
CA SER A 82 11.52 -4.30 30.73
C SER A 82 10.09 -4.00 31.16
N PHE A 83 9.95 -3.60 32.42
CA PHE A 83 8.71 -3.10 32.99
C PHE A 83 9.04 -2.06 34.04
N HIS A 84 8.47 -0.87 33.91
CA HIS A 84 8.64 0.21 34.87
C HIS A 84 7.28 0.57 35.45
N ALA A 85 7.10 0.33 36.75
CA ALA A 85 5.86 0.63 37.47
C ALA A 85 5.61 2.15 37.58
N ASN A 86 6.68 2.96 37.57
CA ASN A 86 6.63 4.41 37.73
C ASN A 86 7.23 5.12 36.50
N ALA A 87 6.72 4.85 35.30
CA ALA A 87 7.26 5.42 34.05
C ALA A 87 6.88 6.91 33.81
N LEU A 88 6.11 7.53 34.71
CA LEU A 88 5.51 8.85 34.53
C LEU A 88 5.91 9.88 35.61
N GLU A 89 6.84 9.53 36.50
CA GLU A 89 7.45 10.49 37.44
C GLU A 89 8.79 11.00 36.92
#